data_AF-A0A8I1R2G1-F1
#
_entry.id   AF-A0A8I1R2G1-F1
#
_cell.length_a   1.000
_cell.length_b   1.000
_cell.length_c   1.000
_cell.angle_alpha   90.00
_cell.angle_beta   90.00
_cell.angle_gamma   90.00
#
_symmetry.space_group_name_H-M   'P 1'
#
loop_
_entity.id
_entity.type
_entity.pdbx_description
1 polymer ?
#
loop_
_entity_poly.entity_id
_entity_poly.type
_entity_poly.pdbx_seq_one_letter_code
_entity_poly.pdbx_strand_id
1 'polypeptide(L)'
;MDDRNQLLALAQRCEASSKPNRELDADIYEALGFTVRRKPARLSTRRTPAGGIYQQGNFWKSLGAVSADIDVAVSLLREKAPGWSWSLQCLASDEPLAFQALVAECSGQGVMGSLALCAAMLRALARKGPAESE
;
A
#
# COMPACT_ATOMS: atom_id res chain seq x y z
N MET A 1 -14.94 -14.74 2.43
CA MET A 1 -14.52 -13.86 3.55
C MET A 1 -14.24 -12.51 2.90
N ASP A 2 -15.05 -11.51 3.21
CA ASP A 2 -15.25 -10.31 2.37
C ASP A 2 -13.95 -9.57 2.04
N ASP A 3 -13.78 -9.15 0.78
CA ASP A 3 -12.64 -8.35 0.28
C ASP A 3 -12.40 -7.12 1.16
N ARG A 4 -13.49 -6.50 1.63
CA ARG A 4 -13.46 -5.41 2.60
C ARG A 4 -12.70 -5.77 3.88
N ASN A 5 -12.95 -6.94 4.46
CA ASN A 5 -12.29 -7.35 5.70
C ASN A 5 -10.80 -7.63 5.48
N GLN A 6 -10.43 -8.13 4.29
CA GLN A 6 -9.02 -8.31 3.92
C GLN A 6 -8.30 -6.97 3.79
N LEU A 7 -8.93 -5.98 3.15
CA LEU A 7 -8.39 -4.62 3.03
C LEU A 7 -8.19 -3.96 4.40
N LEU A 8 -9.16 -4.08 5.30
CA LEU A 8 -9.05 -3.53 6.66
C LEU A 8 -7.98 -4.25 7.49
N ALA A 9 -7.87 -5.58 7.39
CA ALA A 9 -6.80 -6.34 8.04
C ALA A 9 -5.41 -5.96 7.50
N LEU A 10 -5.28 -5.73 6.20
CA LEU A 10 -4.03 -5.27 5.59
C LEU A 10 -3.68 -3.84 6.03
N ALA A 11 -4.68 -2.95 6.17
CA ALA A 11 -4.47 -1.62 6.72
C ALA A 11 -3.89 -1.70 8.14
N GLN A 12 -4.48 -2.50 9.02
CA GLN A 12 -3.97 -2.73 10.38
C GLN A 12 -2.54 -3.29 10.37
N ARG A 13 -2.22 -4.21 9.45
CA ARG A 13 -0.84 -4.72 9.28
C ARG A 13 0.14 -3.62 8.88
N CYS A 14 -0.28 -2.64 8.06
CA CYS A 14 0.56 -1.48 7.74
C CYS A 14 0.84 -0.63 9.00
N GLU A 15 -0.19 -0.36 9.80
CA GLU A 15 -0.08 0.45 11.02
C GLU A 15 0.79 -0.22 12.09
N ALA A 16 0.69 -1.55 12.22
CA ALA A 16 1.48 -2.33 13.18
C ALA A 16 2.93 -2.61 12.72
N SER A 17 3.27 -2.33 11.46
CA SER A 17 4.59 -2.63 10.92
C SER A 17 5.61 -1.56 11.32
N SER A 18 6.73 -1.99 11.90
CA SER A 18 7.90 -1.13 12.14
C SER A 18 9.05 -1.39 11.14
N LYS A 19 9.00 -2.53 10.46
CA LYS A 19 9.98 -2.96 9.45
C LYS A 19 9.24 -3.55 8.26
N PRO A 20 8.69 -2.69 7.38
CA PRO A 20 8.03 -3.13 6.16
C PRO A 20 8.92 -4.05 5.33
N ASN A 21 8.31 -5.06 4.71
CA ASN A 21 9.01 -6.04 3.90
C ASN A 21 8.36 -6.14 2.51
N ARG A 22 9.02 -6.89 1.63
CA ARG A 22 8.58 -7.04 0.24
C ARG A 22 7.29 -7.86 0.07
N GLU A 23 6.91 -8.63 1.08
CA GLU A 23 5.63 -9.35 1.07
C GLU A 23 4.49 -8.38 1.36
N LEU A 24 4.67 -7.45 2.31
CA LEU A 24 3.73 -6.38 2.57
C LEU A 24 3.56 -5.48 1.35
N ASP A 25 4.65 -5.16 0.64
CA ASP A 25 4.56 -4.42 -0.63
C ASP A 25 3.68 -5.17 -1.65
N ALA A 26 3.92 -6.47 -1.85
CA ALA A 26 3.13 -7.27 -2.79
C ALA A 26 1.64 -7.35 -2.39
N ASP A 27 1.35 -7.55 -1.10
CA ASP A 27 -0.01 -7.56 -0.56
C ASP A 27 -0.73 -6.22 -0.87
N ILE A 28 -0.04 -5.09 -0.70
CA ILE A 28 -0.60 -3.75 -0.98
C ILE A 28 -0.88 -3.57 -2.48
N TYR A 29 0.04 -3.96 -3.37
CA TYR A 29 -0.18 -3.88 -4.81
C TYR A 29 -1.37 -4.73 -5.26
N GLU A 30 -1.50 -5.95 -4.75
CA GLU A 30 -2.65 -6.81 -5.07
C GLU A 30 -3.97 -6.20 -4.55
N ALA A 31 -3.96 -5.65 -3.33
CA ALA A 31 -5.10 -4.95 -2.75
C ALA A 31 -5.52 -3.70 -3.55
N LEU A 32 -4.57 -3.02 -4.20
CA LEU A 32 -4.82 -1.93 -5.14
C LEU A 32 -5.33 -2.41 -6.52
N GLY A 33 -5.54 -3.72 -6.68
CA GLY A 33 -6.02 -4.34 -7.91
C GLY A 33 -4.96 -4.45 -9.00
N PHE A 34 -3.67 -4.44 -8.67
CA PHE A 34 -2.63 -4.80 -9.63
C PHE A 34 -2.49 -6.31 -9.72
N THR A 35 -2.26 -6.84 -10.93
CA THR A 35 -1.85 -8.23 -11.09
C THR A 35 -0.39 -8.37 -10.69
N VAL A 36 -0.11 -9.10 -9.61
CA VAL A 36 1.24 -9.32 -9.09
C VAL A 36 1.68 -10.76 -9.34
N ARG A 37 2.91 -10.92 -9.83
CA ARG A 37 3.63 -12.20 -9.85
C ARG A 37 4.67 -12.18 -8.75
N ARG A 38 4.34 -12.84 -7.64
CA ARG A 38 5.23 -13.02 -6.50
C ARG A 38 6.37 -13.98 -6.87
N LYS A 39 7.56 -13.73 -6.34
CA LYS A 39 8.68 -14.66 -6.47
C LYS A 39 8.51 -15.80 -5.46
N PRO A 40 8.67 -17.08 -5.85
CA PRO A 40 8.68 -18.17 -4.88
C PRO A 40 9.83 -17.95 -3.88
N ALA A 41 9.53 -17.98 -2.58
CA ALA A 41 10.51 -17.72 -1.51
C ALA A 41 11.77 -18.61 -1.59
N ARG A 42 11.69 -19.74 -2.30
CA ARG A 42 12.75 -20.75 -2.42
C ARG A 42 13.65 -20.62 -3.65
N LEU A 43 13.33 -19.76 -4.62
CA LEU A 43 14.08 -19.63 -5.88
C LEU A 43 14.63 -18.20 -6.03
N SER A 44 15.65 -17.88 -5.24
CA SER A 44 16.35 -16.58 -5.25
C SER A 44 17.34 -16.43 -6.42
N THR A 45 16.89 -16.55 -7.67
CA THR A 45 17.75 -16.17 -8.81
C THR A 45 18.06 -14.66 -8.76
N ARG A 46 19.32 -14.28 -9.05
CA ARG A 46 19.88 -12.93 -8.88
C ARG A 46 19.22 -11.82 -9.72
N ARG A 47 18.42 -12.15 -10.74
CA ARG A 47 17.93 -11.17 -11.73
C ARG A 47 16.53 -10.58 -11.46
N THR A 48 15.77 -11.12 -10.50
CA THR A 48 14.41 -10.62 -10.21
C THR A 48 14.40 -9.88 -8.87
N PRO A 49 13.95 -8.60 -8.84
CA PRO A 49 13.88 -7.79 -7.63
C PRO A 49 13.09 -8.47 -6.51
N ALA A 50 13.52 -8.26 -5.27
CA ALA A 50 12.86 -8.81 -4.10
C ALA A 50 11.41 -8.29 -4.02
N GLY A 51 10.44 -9.19 -3.89
CA GLY A 51 9.00 -8.90 -3.84
C GLY A 51 8.20 -9.41 -5.05
N GLY A 52 8.79 -9.39 -6.25
CA GLY A 52 8.10 -9.80 -7.48
C GLY A 52 7.92 -8.65 -8.47
N ILE A 53 7.02 -8.85 -9.43
CA ILE A 53 6.70 -7.91 -10.51
C ILE A 53 5.19 -7.70 -10.58
N TYR A 54 4.75 -6.53 -11.01
CA TYR A 54 3.35 -6.20 -11.23
C TYR A 54 3.09 -5.80 -12.68
N GLN A 55 1.86 -6.02 -13.15
CA GLN A 55 1.46 -5.66 -14.49
C GLN A 55 0.94 -4.22 -14.53
N GLN A 56 1.48 -3.43 -15.46
CA GLN A 56 0.99 -2.09 -15.79
C GLN A 56 0.77 -2.01 -17.31
N GLY A 57 -0.51 -2.02 -17.72
CA GLY A 57 -0.89 -2.21 -19.12
C GLY A 57 -0.32 -3.52 -19.67
N ASN A 58 0.47 -3.44 -20.73
CA ASN A 58 1.09 -4.59 -21.38
C ASN A 58 2.49 -4.93 -20.84
N PHE A 59 3.00 -4.17 -19.87
CA PHE A 59 4.37 -4.33 -19.36
C PHE A 59 4.38 -4.88 -17.93
N TRP A 60 5.42 -5.66 -17.64
CA TRP A 60 5.73 -6.10 -16.28
C TRP A 60 6.80 -5.19 -15.69
N LYS A 61 6.51 -4.62 -14.51
CA LYS A 61 7.40 -3.74 -13.77
C LYS A 61 7.76 -4.33 -12.43
N SER A 62 8.89 -3.93 -11.89
CA SER A 62 9.34 -4.35 -10.57
C SER A 62 8.48 -3.69 -9.50
N LEU A 63 8.14 -4.42 -8.43
CA LEU A 63 7.44 -3.82 -7.30
C LEU A 63 8.30 -2.74 -6.64
N GLY A 64 7.72 -1.56 -6.44
CA GLY A 64 8.31 -0.52 -5.62
C GLY A 64 8.19 -0.86 -4.14
N ALA A 65 9.02 -0.24 -3.30
CA ALA A 65 8.94 -0.40 -1.84
C ALA A 65 7.80 0.44 -1.24
N VAL A 66 6.56 0.23 -1.69
CA VAL A 66 5.41 1.09 -1.37
C VAL A 66 5.22 1.31 0.14
N SER A 67 5.53 0.30 0.95
CA SER A 67 5.40 0.39 2.40
C SER A 67 6.57 1.12 3.08
N ALA A 68 7.72 1.29 2.41
CA ALA A 68 8.93 1.93 2.95
C ALA A 68 9.35 3.23 2.24
N ASP A 69 8.77 3.52 1.07
CA ASP A 69 9.11 4.66 0.21
C ASP A 69 7.84 5.48 -0.07
N ILE A 70 7.83 6.73 0.42
CA ILE A 70 6.67 7.61 0.30
C ILE A 70 6.41 8.05 -1.14
N ASP A 71 7.44 8.23 -1.97
CA ASP A 71 7.26 8.67 -3.35
C ASP A 71 6.60 7.57 -4.18
N VAL A 72 6.92 6.30 -3.90
CA VAL A 72 6.24 5.14 -4.48
C VAL A 72 4.78 5.10 -4.05
N ALA A 73 4.50 5.27 -2.76
CA ALA A 73 3.13 5.25 -2.24
C ALA A 73 2.25 6.35 -2.83
N VAL A 74 2.77 7.59 -2.91
CA VAL A 74 2.08 8.72 -3.54
C VAL A 74 1.87 8.49 -5.03
N SER A 75 2.86 7.94 -5.73
CA SER A 75 2.75 7.64 -7.16
C SER A 75 1.64 6.61 -7.43
N LEU A 76 1.57 5.54 -6.62
CA LEU A 76 0.51 4.53 -6.76
C LEU A 76 -0.88 5.09 -6.43
N LEU A 77 -0.98 5.93 -5.39
CA LEU A 77 -2.23 6.61 -5.06
C LEU A 77 -2.75 7.42 -6.25
N ARG A 78 -1.88 8.24 -6.85
CA ARG A 78 -2.23 9.07 -8.01
C ARG A 78 -2.61 8.23 -9.23
N GLU A 79 -1.94 7.09 -9.43
CA GLU A 79 -2.25 6.18 -10.53
C GLU A 79 -3.62 5.50 -10.34
N LYS A 80 -3.93 5.05 -9.13
CA LYS A 80 -5.14 4.26 -8.86
C LYS A 80 -6.36 5.08 -8.54
N ALA A 81 -6.18 6.24 -7.93
CA ALA A 81 -7.26 7.11 -7.52
C ALA A 81 -6.86 8.58 -7.71
N PRO A 82 -6.71 9.04 -8.98
CA PRO A 82 -6.29 10.42 -9.27
C PRO A 82 -7.24 11.48 -8.71
N GLY A 83 -8.51 11.13 -8.48
CA GLY A 83 -9.53 12.02 -7.91
C GLY A 83 -9.58 12.02 -6.38
N TRP A 84 -8.79 11.21 -5.67
CA TRP A 84 -8.83 11.18 -4.21
C TRP A 84 -8.02 12.32 -3.61
N SER A 85 -8.66 13.07 -2.70
CA SER A 85 -7.93 13.99 -1.83
C SER A 85 -7.06 13.20 -0.86
N TRP A 86 -5.85 13.69 -0.61
CA TRP A 86 -4.98 13.11 0.40
C TRP A 86 -4.10 14.17 1.07
N SER A 87 -3.70 13.88 2.30
CA SER A 87 -2.72 14.66 3.05
C SER A 87 -1.89 13.74 3.96
N LEU A 88 -0.70 14.21 4.31
CA LEU A 88 0.21 13.53 5.23
C LEU A 88 0.68 14.55 6.26
N GLN A 89 0.61 14.17 7.53
CA GLN A 89 1.04 14.98 8.66
C GLN A 89 2.06 14.18 9.46
N CYS A 90 3.17 14.83 9.81
CA CYS A 90 4.12 14.31 10.78
C CYS A 90 3.66 14.78 12.16
N LEU A 91 3.37 13.84 13.05
CA LEU A 91 3.00 14.12 14.43
C LEU A 91 4.31 14.25 15.22
N ALA A 92 4.68 15.48 15.56
CA ALA A 92 5.85 15.77 16.37
C ALA A 92 5.58 15.38 17.84
N SER A 93 5.64 14.09 18.15
CA SER A 93 5.45 13.53 19.48
C SER A 93 6.44 12.39 19.72
N ASP A 94 6.80 12.14 20.99
CA ASP A 94 7.59 10.97 21.45
C ASP A 94 6.85 9.62 21.29
N GLU A 95 5.77 9.58 20.50
CA GLU A 95 4.98 8.39 20.28
C GLU A 95 5.54 7.53 19.14
N PRO A 96 5.36 6.20 19.22
CA PRO A 96 5.83 5.29 18.18
C PRO A 96 5.15 5.52 16.81
N LEU A 97 3.97 6.15 16.77
CA LEU A 97 3.24 6.48 15.55
C LEU A 97 3.52 7.93 15.14
N ALA A 98 4.56 8.13 14.34
CA ALA A 98 5.05 9.45 13.97
C ALA A 98 4.27 10.11 12.81
N PHE A 99 3.45 9.39 12.06
CA PHE A 99 2.78 9.90 10.87
C PHE A 99 1.30 9.55 10.81
N GLN A 100 0.50 10.53 10.42
CA GLN A 100 -0.91 10.40 10.09
C GLN A 100 -1.13 10.74 8.62
N ALA A 101 -1.81 9.87 7.88
CA ALA A 101 -2.31 10.17 6.54
C ALA A 101 -3.83 10.23 6.52
N LEU A 102 -4.37 11.04 5.62
CA LEU A 102 -5.79 11.07 5.28
C LEU A 102 -5.91 10.84 3.77
N VAL A 103 -6.76 9.91 3.35
CA VAL A 103 -7.04 9.60 1.94
C VAL A 103 -8.53 9.39 1.78
N ALA A 104 -9.18 10.21 0.94
CA ALA A 104 -10.63 10.20 0.77
C ALA A 104 -11.35 10.08 2.13
N GLU A 105 -11.03 10.97 3.07
CA GLU A 105 -11.58 11.01 4.45
C GLU A 105 -11.29 9.78 5.35
N CYS A 106 -10.60 8.75 4.85
CA CYS A 106 -10.12 7.66 5.68
C CYS A 106 -8.73 7.98 6.23
N SER A 107 -8.55 7.81 7.53
CA SER A 107 -7.25 8.03 8.18
C SER A 107 -6.47 6.74 8.36
N GLY A 108 -5.15 6.84 8.32
CA GLY A 108 -4.21 5.78 8.64
C GLY A 108 -3.03 6.35 9.41
N GLN A 109 -2.42 5.53 10.27
CA GLN A 109 -1.29 5.92 11.11
C GLN A 109 -0.08 5.02 10.85
N GLY A 110 1.11 5.49 11.16
CA GLY A 110 2.28 4.63 11.04
C GLY A 110 3.55 5.26 11.54
N VAL A 111 4.55 4.40 11.76
CA VAL A 111 5.91 4.85 12.11
C VAL A 111 6.63 5.50 10.92
N MET A 112 6.12 5.28 9.71
CA MET A 112 6.58 5.89 8.45
C MET A 112 5.40 6.51 7.71
N GLY A 113 5.61 7.63 7.02
CA GLY A 113 4.58 8.27 6.21
C GLY A 113 4.02 7.36 5.10
N SER A 114 4.86 6.52 4.51
CA SER A 114 4.45 5.50 3.53
C SER A 114 3.46 4.49 4.11
N LEU A 115 3.68 4.02 5.34
CA LEU A 115 2.79 3.07 6.03
C LEU A 115 1.45 3.72 6.39
N ALA A 116 1.49 4.94 6.93
CA ALA A 116 0.29 5.70 7.24
C ALA A 116 -0.56 5.91 5.99
N LEU A 117 0.08 6.28 4.86
CA LEU A 117 -0.58 6.48 3.58
C LEU A 117 -1.18 5.18 3.04
N CYS A 118 -0.43 4.07 3.06
CA CYS A 118 -0.95 2.76 2.63
C CYS A 118 -2.16 2.33 3.46
N ALA A 119 -2.13 2.51 4.78
CA ALA A 119 -3.25 2.18 5.66
C ALA A 119 -4.51 3.01 5.33
N ALA A 120 -4.34 4.32 5.13
CA ALA A 120 -5.44 5.21 4.74
C ALA A 120 -6.03 4.83 3.38
N MET A 121 -5.19 4.52 2.39
CA MET A 121 -5.61 4.07 1.05
C MET A 121 -6.43 2.78 1.11
N LEU A 122 -5.96 1.79 1.86
CA LEU A 122 -6.65 0.50 2.01
C LEU A 122 -8.01 0.65 2.69
N ARG A 123 -8.11 1.52 3.70
CA ARG A 123 -9.39 1.87 4.34
C ARG A 123 -10.33 2.59 3.37
N ALA A 124 -9.82 3.51 2.55
CA ALA A 124 -10.60 4.19 1.52
C ALA A 124 -11.15 3.22 0.46
N LEU A 125 -10.34 2.25 0.01
CA LEU A 125 -10.78 1.18 -0.89
C LEU A 125 -11.85 0.31 -0.24
N ALA A 126 -11.65 -0.08 1.02
CA ALA A 126 -12.62 -0.88 1.77
C ALA A 126 -13.97 -0.16 1.92
N ARG A 127 -13.95 1.18 1.99
CA ARG A 127 -15.14 2.03 2.06
C ARG A 127 -15.86 2.18 0.73
N LYS A 128 -15.12 2.31 -0.39
CA LYS A 128 -15.69 2.51 -1.73
C LYS A 128 -16.49 1.27 -2.22
N GLY A 129 -16.13 0.07 -1.76
CA GLY A 129 -16.81 -1.16 -2.18
C GLY A 129 -16.63 -1.48 -3.68
N PRO A 130 -17.15 -2.62 -4.17
CA PRO A 130 -16.95 -3.07 -5.55
C PRO A 130 -17.80 -2.35 -6.62
N ALA A 131 -18.38 -1.18 -6.34
CA ALA A 131 -19.46 -0.60 -7.17
C ALA A 131 -19.15 0.72 -7.88
N GLU A 132 -17.88 1.08 -8.08
CA GLU A 132 -17.52 2.29 -8.86
C GLU A 132 -16.22 2.04 -9.63
N SER A 133 -16.32 1.15 -10.61
CA SER A 133 -15.52 1.16 -11.84
C SER A 133 -16.52 1.39 -12.97
N GLU A 134 -16.94 2.65 -13.13
CA GLU A 134 -17.74 3.11 -14.27
C GLU A 134 -16.82 3.74 -15.30
#